data_AF-A0A846MJ66-F1
#
_entry.id   AF-A0A846MJ66-F1
#
_cell.length_a   1.000
_cell.length_b   1.000
_cell.length_c   1.000
_cell.angle_alpha   90.00
_cell.angle_beta   90.00
_cell.angle_gamma   90.00
#
_symmetry.space_group_name_H-M   'P 1'
#
loop_
_entity.id
_entity.type
_entity.pdbx_description
1 polymer ?
#
loop_
_entity_poly.entity_id
_entity_poly.type
_entity_poly.pdbx_seq_one_letter_code
_entity_poly.pdbx_strand_id
1 'polypeptide(L)' 'MKQEPSKPYSYQDYLQWEGRWELIDGVAYNMSPSPTWEHQFAIVELSFTLRSYFQNKNCYVAIGWQNVLTQS' A
#
# COMPACT_ATOMS: atom_id res chain seq x y z
N MET A 1 -13.74 14.41 3.15
CA MET A 1 -13.09 15.70 2.86
C MET A 1 -13.46 16.08 1.43
N LYS A 2 -13.91 17.32 1.19
CA LYS A 2 -14.19 17.83 -0.17
C LYS A 2 -12.85 18.23 -0.81
N GLN A 3 -12.62 17.84 -2.06
CA GLN A 3 -11.43 18.23 -2.82
C GLN A 3 -11.56 19.70 -3.26
N GLU A 4 -10.83 20.58 -2.57
CA GLU A 4 -10.36 21.85 -3.13
C GLU A 4 -9.20 21.56 -4.10
N PRO A 5 -8.86 22.44 -5.06
CA PRO A 5 -7.64 22.31 -5.87
C PRO A 5 -6.42 22.60 -4.97
N SER A 6 -6.11 21.64 -4.09
CA SER A 6 -5.23 21.83 -2.95
C SER A 6 -3.81 21.46 -3.31
N LYS A 7 -2.87 22.31 -2.87
CA LYS A 7 -1.45 22.04 -2.77
C LYS A 7 -1.18 20.54 -2.47
N PRO A 8 -0.21 19.90 -3.15
CA PRO A 8 0.13 18.50 -2.88
C PRO A 8 0.52 18.32 -1.41
N TYR A 9 0.07 17.23 -0.82
CA TYR A 9 0.45 16.86 0.54
C TYR A 9 1.91 16.43 0.57
N SER A 10 2.62 16.87 1.59
CA SER A 10 3.98 16.43 1.87
C SER A 10 3.97 15.13 2.68
N TYR A 11 5.12 14.47 2.72
CA TYR A 11 5.32 13.32 3.62
C TYR A 11 5.12 13.70 5.10
N GLN A 12 5.47 14.93 5.49
CA GLN A 12 5.25 15.43 6.86
C GLN A 12 3.77 15.53 7.19
N ASP A 13 2.94 15.93 6.21
CA ASP A 13 1.48 15.95 6.37
C ASP A 13 0.93 14.52 6.53
N TYR A 14 1.38 13.59 5.69
CA TYR A 14 0.99 12.18 5.73
C TYR A 14 1.26 11.53 7.09
N LEU A 15 2.40 11.84 7.73
CA LEU A 15 2.74 11.31 9.05
C LEU A 15 1.75 11.69 10.16
N GLN A 16 0.92 12.71 9.95
CA GLN A 16 -0.09 13.16 10.91
C GLN A 16 -1.48 12.56 10.65
N TRP A 17 -1.65 11.74 9.60
CA TRP A 17 -2.98 11.22 9.24
C TRP A 17 -3.38 10.02 10.09
N GLU A 18 -4.62 10.04 10.56
CA GLU A 18 -5.24 8.87 11.20
C GLU A 18 -6.00 8.03 10.15
N GLY A 19 -5.97 6.70 10.34
CA GLY A 19 -6.60 5.74 9.43
C GLY A 19 -5.65 5.15 8.40
N ARG A 20 -6.19 4.56 7.33
CA ARG A 20 -5.40 3.92 6.27
C ARG A 20 -5.47 4.75 5.01
N TRP A 21 -4.38 5.43 4.73
CA TRP A 21 -4.22 6.31 3.58
C TRP A 21 -2.94 5.99 2.85
N GLU A 22 -2.95 6.22 1.54
CA GLU A 22 -1.75 6.22 0.69
C GLU A 22 -1.53 7.63 0.15
N LEU A 23 -0.28 8.11 0.21
CA LEU A 23 0.14 9.35 -0.41
C LEU A 23 0.86 9.00 -1.72
N ILE A 24 0.24 9.30 -2.86
CA ILE A 24 0.81 9.02 -4.19
C ILE A 24 0.85 10.34 -4.95
N ASP A 25 2.06 10.77 -5.34
CA ASP A 25 2.31 12.03 -6.07
C ASP A 25 1.63 13.26 -5.44
N GLY A 26 1.64 13.35 -4.11
CA GLY A 26 1.04 14.46 -3.37
C GLY A 26 -0.48 14.35 -3.20
N VAL A 27 -1.10 13.26 -3.66
CA VAL A 27 -2.55 13.02 -3.56
C VAL A 27 -2.84 11.94 -2.51
N ALA A 28 -3.83 12.22 -1.66
CA ALA A 28 -4.29 11.31 -0.60
C ALA A 28 -5.34 10.32 -1.13
N TYR A 29 -5.10 9.03 -0.97
CA TYR A 29 -6.02 7.95 -1.31
C TYR A 29 -6.48 7.21 -0.06
N ASN A 30 -7.79 7.11 0.17
CA ASN A 30 -8.33 6.37 1.30
C ASN A 30 -8.41 4.89 0.96
N MET A 31 -7.76 4.05 1.76
CA MET A 31 -7.72 2.60 1.57
C MET A 31 -8.81 1.86 2.35
N SER A 32 -9.93 2.55 2.57
CA SER A 32 -11.16 2.03 3.16
C SER A 32 -12.26 1.92 2.09
N PRO A 33 -13.11 0.89 2.14
CA PRO A 33 -13.14 -0.19 3.15
C PRO A 33 -11.98 -1.18 3.01
N SER A 34 -11.80 -2.01 4.04
CA SER A 34 -10.80 -3.10 3.98
C SER A 34 -11.08 -4.04 2.81
N PRO A 35 -10.04 -4.70 2.25
CA PRO A 35 -10.22 -5.62 1.13
C PRO A 35 -11.16 -6.77 1.50
N THR A 36 -11.89 -7.28 0.51
CA THR A 36 -12.77 -8.44 0.68
C THR A 36 -11.98 -9.73 0.82
N TRP A 37 -12.66 -10.82 1.21
CA TRP A 37 -12.05 -12.14 1.30
C TRP A 37 -11.46 -12.59 -0.04
N GLU A 38 -12.14 -12.36 -1.15
CA GLU A 38 -11.70 -12.74 -2.49
C GLU A 38 -10.37 -12.05 -2.85
N HIS A 39 -10.24 -10.77 -2.52
CA HIS A 39 -9.01 -10.03 -2.71
C HIS A 39 -7.87 -10.60 -1.86
N GLN A 40 -8.13 -10.90 -0.59
CA GLN A 40 -7.11 -11.51 0.30
C GLN A 40 -6.69 -12.89 -0.18
N PHE A 41 -7.65 -13.71 -0.63
CA PHE A 41 -7.39 -15.03 -1.15
C PHE A 41 -6.49 -14.98 -2.39
N ALA A 42 -6.80 -14.12 -3.36
CA ALA A 42 -5.98 -13.94 -4.56
C ALA A 42 -4.54 -13.52 -4.23
N ILE A 43 -4.36 -12.61 -3.28
CA ILE A 43 -3.02 -12.16 -2.85
C ILE A 43 -2.24 -13.30 -2.19
N VAL A 44 -2.88 -14.12 -1.36
CA VAL A 44 -2.23 -15.25 -0.68
C VAL A 44 -1.71 -16.27 -1.71
N GLU A 45 -2.55 -16.66 -2.67
CA GLU A 45 -2.17 -17.62 -3.72
C GLU A 45 -1.01 -17.10 -4.58
N LEU A 46 -1.08 -15.82 -4.99
CA LEU A 46 0.00 -15.18 -5.73
C LEU A 46 1.29 -15.14 -4.91
N SER A 47 1.20 -14.75 -3.64
CA SER A 47 2.34 -14.63 -2.75
C SER A 47 2.99 -15.98 -2.48
N PHE A 48 2.20 -17.04 -2.33
CA PHE A 48 2.70 -18.40 -2.17
C PHE A 48 3.48 -18.86 -3.40
N THR A 49 2.92 -18.61 -4.60
CA THR A 49 3.57 -18.93 -5.87
C THR A 49 4.91 -18.19 -6.02
N LEU A 50 4.92 -16.88 -5.76
CA LEU A 50 6.13 -16.07 -5.82
C LEU A 50 7.16 -16.51 -4.78
N ARG A 51 6.76 -16.71 -3.51
CA ARG A 51 7.67 -17.17 -2.46
C ARG A 51 8.31 -18.50 -2.81
N SER A 52 7.56 -19.42 -3.38
CA SER A 52 8.08 -20.72 -3.81
C SER A 52 9.16 -20.58 -4.89
N TYR A 53 8.94 -19.73 -5.89
CA TYR A 53 9.93 -19.46 -6.93
C TYR A 53 11.20 -18.76 -6.39
N PHE A 54 11.04 -17.86 -5.42
CA PHE A 54 12.12 -17.04 -4.89
C PHE A 54 12.84 -17.61 -3.65
N GLN A 55 12.42 -18.77 -3.11
CA GLN A 55 12.92 -19.32 -1.84
C GLN A 55 14.45 -19.48 -1.74
N ASN A 56 15.14 -19.71 -2.87
CA ASN A 56 16.60 -19.90 -2.93
C ASN A 56 17.31 -18.79 -3.73
N LYS A 57 16.68 -17.62 -3.86
CA LYS A 57 17.23 -16.45 -4.56
C LYS A 57 17.55 -15.37 -3.52
N ASN A 58 18.45 -14.45 -3.87
CA ASN A 58 18.88 -13.37 -2.97
C ASN A 58 17.86 -12.21 -2.95
N CYS A 59 16.61 -12.51 -2.61
CA CYS A 59 15.52 -11.52 -2.53
C CYS A 59 14.40 -12.02 -1.62
N TYR A 60 13.60 -11.07 -1.11
CA TYR A 60 12.45 -11.36 -0.24
C TYR A 60 11.15 -10.98 -0.94
N VAL A 61 10.17 -11.88 -0.88
CA VAL A 61 8.80 -11.60 -1.32
C VAL A 61 8.00 -11.14 -0.10
N ALA A 62 7.43 -9.95 -0.19
CA ALA A 62 6.57 -9.37 0.82
C ALA A 62 5.21 -9.00 0.20
N ILE A 63 4.15 -9.14 0.97
CA ILE A 63 2.86 -8.55 0.66
C ILE A 63 2.91 -7.12 1.19
N GLY A 64 2.80 -6.14 0.29
CA GLY A 64 2.63 -4.76 0.69
C GLY A 64 1.29 -4.62 1.40
N TRP A 65 1.30 -4.40 2.71
CA TRP A 65 0.18 -3.72 3.35
C TRP A 65 0.18 -2.25 2.89
N GLN A 66 -0.96 -1.58 3.00
CA GLN A 66 -1.29 -0.23 2.51
C GLN A 66 -0.37 0.93 2.96
N ASN A 67 0.77 0.62 3.58
CA ASN A 67 1.84 1.55 3.88
C ASN A 67 3.07 1.14 3.08
N VAL A 68 2.99 1.25 1.75
CA VAL A 68 4.19 1.22 0.92
C VAL A 68 4.91 2.54 1.14
N LEU A 69 5.77 2.58 2.15
CA LEU A 69 6.85 3.57 2.19
C LEU A 69 7.89 3.17 1.13
N THR A 70 7.62 3.50 -0.12
CA THR A 70 8.68 3.64 -1.13
C THR A 70 8.99 5.11 -1.27
N GLN A 71 10.02 5.56 -0.54
CA GLN A 71 10.95 6.52 -1.11
C GLN A 71 12.35 5.91 -1.01
N SER A 72 12.88 5.55 -2.18
CA SER A 72 14.32 5.66 -2.48
C SER A 72 14.69 7.13 -2.60
#